data_AF-K0IB80-F1
#
_entry.id   AF-K0IB80-F1
#
_cell.length_a   1.000
_cell.length_b   1.000
_cell.length_c   1.000
_cell.angle_alpha   90.00
_cell.angle_beta   90.00
_cell.angle_gamma   90.00
#
_symmetry.space_group_name_H-M   'P 1'
#
loop_
_entity.id
_entity.type
_entity.pdbx_description
1 polymer ?
#
loop_
_entity_poly.entity_id
_entity_poly.type
_entity_poly.pdbx_seq_one_letter_code
_entity_poly.pdbx_strand_id
1 'polypeptide(L)'
;MQSIIKNTRFTEAHNTLAELSAAFNAATAEESRLLGLLAAPAAASFDPLAAGLRLLRGEPAQRNDLTGINRELATVRERLDTLRPAVEAQRAVVAALSAELSAAVCAEAQPGHTKAVQGIVKALEGLRSALGAEAAVRAGIEAAGYRCSIPALVHPGVNFDDDQSPVSRLLADALLRVATAELESGPDVNVRLLVDSAELGSCGDVVSVPGATAAHLVRLGHVERTTAKLGRVPRLRESIAALVLG
;
A
#
# COMPACT_ATOMS: atom_id res chain seq x y z
N MET A 1 -13.22 2.35 0.57
CA MET A 1 -13.72 1.61 1.76
C MET A 1 -15.21 1.27 1.68
N GLN A 2 -16.13 2.20 1.40
CA GLN A 2 -17.56 1.87 1.27
C GLN A 2 -17.88 0.83 0.18
N SER A 3 -17.12 0.80 -0.93
CA SER A 3 -17.30 -0.17 -2.01
C SER A 3 -16.88 -1.60 -1.62
N ILE A 4 -15.85 -1.74 -0.80
CA ILE A 4 -15.32 -3.04 -0.35
C ILE A 4 -16.28 -3.69 0.65
N ILE A 5 -16.81 -2.91 1.61
CA ILE A 5 -17.73 -3.39 2.64
C ILE A 5 -19.10 -3.79 2.05
N LYS A 6 -19.46 -3.26 0.87
CA LYS A 6 -20.69 -3.63 0.16
C LYS A 6 -20.54 -4.87 -0.73
N ASN A 7 -19.32 -5.39 -0.89
CA ASN A 7 -19.09 -6.56 -1.72
C ASN A 7 -19.49 -7.83 -0.96
N THR A 8 -20.47 -8.57 -1.49
CA THR A 8 -21.04 -9.76 -0.86
C THR A 8 -20.00 -10.84 -0.57
N ARG A 9 -19.06 -11.06 -1.50
CA ARG A 9 -17.98 -12.05 -1.34
C ARG A 9 -17.05 -11.70 -0.19
N PHE A 10 -16.73 -10.42 -0.05
CA PHE A 10 -15.89 -9.95 1.06
C PHE A 10 -16.63 -10.09 2.40
N THR A 11 -17.91 -9.72 2.45
CA THR A 11 -18.71 -9.84 3.67
C THR A 11 -18.91 -11.31 4.08
N GLU A 12 -19.17 -12.20 3.12
CA GLU A 12 -19.30 -13.64 3.38
C GLU A 12 -17.99 -14.23 3.90
N ALA A 13 -16.86 -13.93 3.25
CA ALA A 13 -15.54 -14.41 3.69
C ALA A 13 -15.13 -13.84 5.07
N HIS A 14 -15.55 -12.61 5.39
CA HIS A 14 -15.30 -12.00 6.69
C HIS A 14 -16.21 -12.59 7.78
N ASN A 15 -17.47 -12.92 7.45
CA ASN A 15 -18.40 -13.57 8.38
C ASN A 15 -17.92 -14.99 8.72
N THR A 16 -17.47 -15.77 7.73
CA THR A 16 -16.91 -17.11 7.99
C THR A 16 -15.62 -17.04 8.82
N LEU A 17 -14.77 -16.02 8.60
CA LEU A 17 -13.61 -15.76 9.45
C LEU A 17 -14.02 -15.46 10.89
N ALA A 18 -15.08 -14.66 11.08
CA ALA A 18 -15.59 -14.32 12.40
C ALA A 18 -16.15 -15.56 13.12
N GLU A 19 -16.89 -16.42 12.43
CA GLU A 19 -17.40 -17.69 12.95
C GLU A 19 -16.28 -18.64 13.36
N LEU A 20 -15.28 -18.85 12.48
CA LEU A 20 -14.12 -19.70 12.79
C LEU A 20 -13.30 -19.16 13.95
N SER A 21 -13.11 -17.84 14.01
CA SER A 21 -12.40 -17.18 15.12
C SER A 21 -13.17 -17.30 16.44
N ALA A 22 -14.50 -17.17 16.41
CA ALA A 22 -15.34 -17.37 17.59
C ALA A 22 -15.28 -18.82 18.08
N ALA A 23 -15.35 -19.80 17.16
CA ALA A 23 -15.22 -21.23 17.48
C ALA A 23 -13.83 -21.55 18.08
N PHE A 24 -12.76 -20.98 17.55
CA PHE A 24 -11.40 -21.13 18.09
C PHE A 24 -11.27 -20.53 19.50
N ASN A 25 -11.82 -19.33 19.72
CA ASN A 25 -11.82 -18.70 21.04
C ASN A 25 -12.65 -19.48 22.07
N ALA A 26 -13.78 -20.06 21.66
CA ALA A 26 -14.57 -20.93 22.52
C ALA A 26 -13.81 -22.21 22.89
N ALA A 27 -13.12 -22.84 21.94
CA ALA A 27 -12.33 -24.04 22.17
C ALA A 27 -11.10 -23.78 23.07
N THR A 28 -10.44 -22.63 22.94
CA THR A 28 -9.32 -22.24 23.83
C THR A 28 -9.79 -21.92 25.26
N ALA A 29 -10.97 -21.31 25.42
CA ALA A 29 -11.58 -21.12 26.74
C ALA A 29 -11.93 -22.47 27.39
N GLU A 30 -12.45 -23.42 26.61
CA GLU A 30 -12.77 -24.76 27.09
C GLU A 30 -11.50 -25.56 27.46
N GLU A 31 -10.42 -25.47 26.68
CA GLU A 31 -9.13 -26.06 27.04
C GLU A 31 -8.62 -25.49 28.37
N SER A 32 -8.69 -24.16 28.55
CA SER A 32 -8.26 -23.49 29.77
C SER A 32 -9.09 -23.94 30.99
N ARG A 33 -10.40 -24.13 30.80
CA ARG A 33 -11.31 -24.67 31.83
C ARG A 33 -10.92 -26.09 32.24
N LEU A 34 -10.67 -26.97 31.28
CA LEU A 34 -10.28 -28.38 31.53
C LEU A 34 -8.90 -28.48 32.19
N LEU A 35 -7.94 -27.66 31.76
CA LEU A 35 -6.63 -27.57 32.40
C LEU A 35 -6.73 -27.04 33.84
N GLY A 36 -7.63 -26.08 34.10
CA GLY A 36 -7.94 -25.61 35.45
C GLY A 36 -8.51 -26.71 36.35
N LEU A 37 -9.38 -27.56 35.82
CA LEU A 37 -9.93 -28.73 36.55
C LEU A 37 -8.86 -29.80 36.84
N LEU A 38 -7.90 -29.99 35.93
CA LEU A 38 -6.76 -30.90 36.13
C LEU A 38 -5.75 -30.36 37.15
N ALA A 39 -5.53 -29.05 37.17
CA ALA A 39 -4.61 -28.39 38.10
C ALA A 39 -5.22 -28.16 39.50
N ALA A 40 -6.53 -28.30 39.65
CA ALA A 40 -7.20 -28.16 40.93
C ALA A 40 -6.67 -29.19 41.93
N PRO A 41 -6.22 -28.79 43.13
CA PRO A 41 -5.68 -29.71 44.12
C PRO A 41 -6.75 -30.72 44.51
N ALA A 42 -6.44 -32.02 44.39
CA ALA A 42 -7.34 -33.10 44.77
C ALA A 42 -7.89 -32.96 46.21
N ALA A 43 -7.16 -32.25 47.08
CA ALA A 43 -7.53 -31.99 48.47
C ALA A 43 -8.68 -30.98 48.68
N ALA A 44 -9.06 -30.16 47.68
CA ALA A 44 -10.10 -29.16 47.87
C ALA A 44 -11.54 -29.73 47.82
N SER A 45 -11.73 -30.94 47.28
CA SER A 45 -13.04 -31.60 47.18
C SER A 45 -13.05 -33.09 47.52
N PHE A 46 -11.89 -33.70 47.83
CA PHE A 46 -11.81 -35.12 48.21
C PHE A 46 -11.85 -35.28 49.73
N ASP A 47 -12.97 -35.80 50.23
CA ASP A 47 -13.07 -36.30 51.61
C ASP A 47 -12.65 -37.79 51.65
N PRO A 48 -11.44 -38.11 52.14
CA PRO A 48 -10.93 -39.47 52.18
C PRO A 48 -11.76 -40.39 53.07
N LEU A 49 -12.41 -39.84 54.11
CA LEU A 49 -13.22 -40.62 55.05
C LEU A 49 -14.55 -41.00 54.39
N ALA A 50 -15.25 -40.06 53.75
CA ALA A 50 -16.47 -40.35 53.01
C ALA A 50 -16.21 -41.31 51.84
N ALA A 51 -15.09 -41.16 51.13
CA ALA A 51 -14.68 -42.07 50.06
C ALA A 51 -14.39 -43.49 50.60
N GLY A 52 -13.69 -43.61 51.73
CA GLY A 52 -13.41 -44.90 52.37
C GLY A 52 -14.68 -45.61 52.87
N LEU A 53 -15.61 -44.86 53.46
CA LEU A 53 -16.90 -45.39 53.93
C LEU A 53 -17.81 -45.86 52.77
N ARG A 54 -17.74 -45.23 51.60
CA ARG A 54 -18.44 -45.68 50.38
C ARG A 54 -17.89 -46.98 49.84
N LEU A 55 -16.55 -47.13 49.80
CA LEU A 55 -15.90 -48.37 49.37
C LEU A 55 -16.28 -49.55 50.26
N LEU A 56 -16.36 -49.35 51.58
CA LEU A 56 -16.80 -50.38 52.53
C LEU A 56 -18.28 -50.77 52.34
N ARG A 57 -19.10 -49.90 51.74
CA ARG A 57 -20.50 -50.16 51.38
C ARG A 57 -20.67 -50.72 49.96
N GLY A 58 -19.58 -50.90 49.21
CA GLY A 58 -19.61 -51.36 47.82
C GLY A 58 -19.95 -50.27 46.79
N GLU A 59 -19.98 -49.00 47.19
CA GLU A 59 -20.19 -47.85 46.29
C GLU A 59 -18.86 -47.39 45.69
N PRO A 60 -18.84 -46.95 44.41
CA PRO A 60 -17.62 -46.45 43.79
C PRO A 60 -17.14 -45.17 44.48
N ALA A 61 -15.83 -45.12 44.78
CA ALA A 61 -15.21 -43.89 45.27
C ALA A 61 -15.26 -42.82 44.17
N GLN A 62 -16.01 -41.74 44.40
CA GLN A 62 -16.01 -40.55 43.55
C GLN A 62 -14.65 -39.84 43.64
N ARG A 63 -13.67 -40.36 42.91
CA ARG A 63 -12.51 -39.57 42.46
C ARG A 63 -13.00 -38.73 41.27
N ASN A 64 -12.53 -37.50 41.14
CA ASN A 64 -12.74 -36.72 39.90
C ASN A 64 -12.40 -37.64 38.71
N ASP A 65 -13.28 -37.72 37.70
CA ASP A 65 -13.06 -38.59 36.54
C ASP A 65 -11.96 -38.01 35.64
N LEU A 66 -10.72 -38.14 36.12
CA LEU A 66 -9.51 -37.68 35.43
C LEU A 66 -9.39 -38.35 34.05
N THR A 67 -9.95 -39.54 33.88
CA THR A 67 -9.93 -40.22 32.57
C THR A 67 -10.89 -39.58 31.58
N GLY A 68 -12.10 -39.21 32.03
CA GLY A 68 -13.06 -38.43 31.24
C GLY A 68 -12.51 -37.06 30.85
N ILE A 69 -11.96 -36.32 31.82
CA ILE A 69 -11.39 -34.98 31.59
C ILE A 69 -10.22 -35.02 30.60
N ASN A 70 -9.34 -36.03 30.68
CA ASN A 70 -8.23 -36.17 29.73
C ASN A 70 -8.71 -36.54 28.31
N ARG A 71 -9.79 -37.32 28.17
CA ARG A 71 -10.40 -37.59 26.86
C ARG A 71 -11.01 -36.33 26.26
N GLU A 72 -11.76 -35.57 27.06
CA GLU A 72 -12.32 -34.29 26.64
C GLU A 72 -11.22 -33.30 26.21
N LEU A 73 -10.14 -33.19 26.98
CA LEU A 73 -8.99 -32.36 26.64
C LEU A 73 -8.35 -32.78 25.30
N ALA A 74 -8.18 -34.08 25.06
CA ALA A 74 -7.68 -34.59 23.79
C ALA A 74 -8.59 -34.17 22.62
N THR A 75 -9.91 -34.31 22.77
CA THR A 75 -10.85 -33.89 21.72
C THR A 75 -10.86 -32.38 21.48
N VAL A 76 -10.66 -31.56 22.51
CA VAL A 76 -10.59 -30.09 22.38
C VAL A 76 -9.29 -29.69 21.67
N ARG A 77 -8.18 -30.37 21.96
CA ARG A 77 -6.91 -30.13 21.26
C ARG A 77 -6.97 -30.52 19.79
N GLU A 78 -7.55 -31.67 19.46
CA GLU A 78 -7.79 -32.06 18.06
C GLU A 78 -8.67 -31.04 17.32
N ARG A 79 -9.68 -30.48 18.00
CA ARG A 79 -10.48 -29.37 17.46
C ARG A 79 -9.66 -28.10 17.28
N LEU A 80 -8.76 -27.76 18.19
CA LEU A 80 -7.89 -26.59 18.04
C LEU A 80 -6.87 -26.76 16.91
N ASP A 81 -6.30 -27.96 16.77
CA ASP A 81 -5.34 -28.31 15.73
C ASP A 81 -5.99 -28.29 14.33
N THR A 82 -7.31 -28.55 14.24
CA THR A 82 -8.07 -28.43 12.99
C THR A 82 -8.57 -27.01 12.72
N LEU A 83 -9.00 -26.26 13.75
CA LEU A 83 -9.49 -24.89 13.62
C LEU A 83 -8.36 -23.89 13.30
N ARG A 84 -7.16 -24.08 13.85
CA ARG A 84 -6.02 -23.17 13.60
C ARG A 84 -5.67 -23.02 12.11
N PRO A 85 -5.39 -24.10 11.35
CA PRO A 85 -5.10 -23.98 9.92
C PRO A 85 -6.31 -23.46 9.12
N ALA A 86 -7.54 -23.77 9.54
CA ALA A 86 -8.74 -23.23 8.89
C ALA A 86 -8.86 -21.71 9.04
N VAL A 87 -8.56 -21.16 10.23
CA VAL A 87 -8.54 -19.71 10.49
C VAL A 87 -7.42 -19.04 9.68
N GLU A 88 -6.23 -19.64 9.61
CA GLU A 88 -5.10 -19.12 8.85
C GLU A 88 -5.39 -19.10 7.34
N ALA A 89 -5.95 -20.19 6.81
CA ALA A 89 -6.39 -20.26 5.42
C ALA A 89 -7.44 -19.19 5.10
N GLN A 90 -8.43 -19.01 5.99
CA GLN A 90 -9.47 -18.00 5.78
C GLN A 90 -8.93 -16.57 5.87
N ARG A 91 -7.95 -16.31 6.75
CA ARG A 91 -7.24 -15.01 6.80
C ARG A 91 -6.52 -14.72 5.48
N ALA A 92 -5.88 -15.72 4.89
CA ALA A 92 -5.23 -15.57 3.59
C ALA A 92 -6.23 -15.25 2.48
N VAL A 93 -7.39 -15.91 2.46
CA VAL A 93 -8.49 -15.62 1.50
C VAL A 93 -9.00 -14.20 1.66
N VAL A 94 -9.28 -13.75 2.90
CA VAL A 94 -9.75 -12.38 3.16
C VAL A 94 -8.70 -11.35 2.74
N ALA A 95 -7.41 -11.62 3.00
CA ALA A 95 -6.32 -10.76 2.58
C ALA A 95 -6.24 -10.65 1.04
N ALA A 96 -6.31 -11.77 0.32
CA ALA A 96 -6.33 -11.80 -1.14
C ALA A 96 -7.52 -11.01 -1.71
N LEU A 97 -8.74 -11.27 -1.22
CA LEU A 97 -9.94 -10.53 -1.63
C LEU A 97 -9.84 -9.03 -1.32
N SER A 98 -9.25 -8.66 -0.18
CA SER A 98 -9.05 -7.26 0.17
C SER A 98 -8.07 -6.56 -0.77
N ALA A 99 -7.02 -7.26 -1.22
CA ALA A 99 -6.04 -6.74 -2.16
C ALA A 99 -6.64 -6.59 -3.56
N GLU A 100 -7.38 -7.60 -4.03
CA GLU A 100 -8.09 -7.58 -5.32
C GLU A 100 -9.12 -6.43 -5.37
N LEU A 101 -9.97 -6.30 -4.35
CA LEU A 101 -10.98 -5.26 -4.30
C LEU A 101 -10.36 -3.86 -4.16
N SER A 102 -9.27 -3.73 -3.41
CA SER A 102 -8.54 -2.46 -3.32
C SER A 102 -7.92 -2.09 -4.67
N ALA A 103 -7.30 -3.04 -5.37
CA ALA A 103 -6.75 -2.82 -6.70
C ALA A 103 -7.84 -2.39 -7.71
N ALA A 104 -9.01 -3.02 -7.68
CA ALA A 104 -10.14 -2.65 -8.52
C ALA A 104 -10.64 -1.22 -8.23
N VAL A 105 -10.81 -0.86 -6.95
CA VAL A 105 -11.25 0.49 -6.55
C VAL A 105 -10.20 1.55 -6.93
N CYS A 106 -8.91 1.23 -6.79
CA CYS A 106 -7.84 2.11 -7.24
C CYS A 106 -7.88 2.30 -8.76
N ALA A 107 -8.07 1.22 -9.53
CA ALA A 107 -8.20 1.30 -10.99
C ALA A 107 -9.42 2.14 -11.44
N GLU A 108 -10.56 2.03 -10.74
CA GLU A 108 -11.74 2.85 -11.00
C GLU A 108 -11.51 4.35 -10.69
N ALA A 109 -10.76 4.66 -9.63
CA ALA A 109 -10.48 6.03 -9.21
C ALA A 109 -9.38 6.72 -10.03
N GLN A 110 -8.44 5.95 -10.59
CA GLN A 110 -7.30 6.43 -11.39
C GLN A 110 -7.69 7.45 -12.48
N PRO A 111 -8.66 7.19 -13.40
CA PRO A 111 -8.98 8.15 -14.46
C PRO A 111 -9.50 9.49 -13.92
N GLY A 112 -10.29 9.46 -12.83
CA GLY A 112 -10.77 10.66 -12.16
C GLY A 112 -9.63 11.48 -11.56
N HIS A 113 -8.69 10.81 -10.88
CA HIS A 113 -7.48 11.46 -10.35
C HIS A 113 -6.60 12.04 -11.46
N THR A 114 -6.34 11.30 -12.53
CA THR A 114 -5.56 11.79 -13.68
C THR A 114 -6.19 13.04 -14.28
N LYS A 115 -7.52 13.05 -14.48
CA LYS A 115 -8.24 14.22 -14.99
C LYS A 115 -8.17 15.41 -14.04
N ALA A 116 -8.24 15.18 -12.72
CA ALA A 116 -8.10 16.23 -11.73
C ALA A 116 -6.69 16.85 -11.75
N VAL A 117 -5.63 16.03 -11.83
CA VAL A 117 -4.25 16.50 -11.93
C VAL A 117 -4.02 17.27 -13.23
N GLN A 118 -4.57 16.79 -14.36
CA GLN A 118 -4.56 17.55 -15.63
C GLN A 118 -5.25 18.91 -15.49
N GLY A 119 -6.33 19.00 -14.70
CA GLY A 119 -6.99 20.26 -14.37
C GLY A 119 -6.08 21.22 -13.59
N ILE A 120 -5.29 20.70 -12.64
CA ILE A 120 -4.30 21.49 -11.88
C ILE A 120 -3.22 22.02 -12.82
N VAL A 121 -2.66 21.17 -13.69
CA VAL A 121 -1.67 21.59 -14.69
C VAL A 121 -2.21 22.74 -15.54
N LYS A 122 -3.41 22.60 -16.10
CA LYS A 122 -4.05 23.66 -16.90
C LYS A 122 -4.23 24.97 -16.13
N ALA A 123 -4.60 24.89 -14.85
CA ALA A 123 -4.74 26.08 -14.01
C ALA A 123 -3.39 26.78 -13.76
N LEU A 124 -2.32 26.01 -13.52
CA LEU A 124 -0.97 26.55 -13.33
C LEU A 124 -0.39 27.15 -14.61
N GLU A 125 -0.61 26.52 -15.77
CA GLU A 125 -0.26 27.09 -17.09
C GLU A 125 -1.06 28.37 -17.38
N GLY A 126 -2.34 28.40 -17.01
CA GLY A 126 -3.17 29.59 -17.06
C GLY A 126 -2.62 30.73 -16.19
N LEU A 127 -2.16 30.42 -14.97
CA LEU A 127 -1.51 31.42 -14.10
C LEU A 127 -0.21 31.94 -14.72
N ARG A 128 0.63 31.07 -15.28
CA ARG A 128 1.88 31.45 -15.95
C ARG A 128 1.62 32.39 -17.12
N SER A 129 0.64 32.06 -17.96
CA SER A 129 0.28 32.92 -19.12
C SER A 129 -0.32 34.26 -18.69
N ALA A 130 -1.13 34.29 -17.63
CA ALA A 130 -1.67 35.53 -17.07
C ALA A 130 -0.57 36.46 -16.53
N LEU A 131 0.42 35.93 -15.82
CA LEU A 131 1.56 36.71 -15.33
C LEU A 131 2.41 37.27 -16.48
N GLY A 132 2.67 36.45 -17.51
CA GLY A 132 3.38 36.90 -18.71
C GLY A 132 2.64 38.02 -19.45
N ALA A 133 1.31 37.91 -19.57
CA ALA A 133 0.48 38.95 -20.18
C ALA A 133 0.50 40.25 -19.38
N GLU A 134 0.46 40.17 -18.04
CA GLU A 134 0.53 41.33 -17.15
C GLU A 134 1.87 42.06 -17.29
N ALA A 135 2.98 41.32 -17.29
CA ALA A 135 4.32 41.86 -17.50
C ALA A 135 4.45 42.54 -18.89
N ALA A 136 3.88 41.93 -19.93
CA ALA A 136 3.89 42.51 -21.27
C ALA A 136 3.10 43.83 -21.36
N VAL A 137 1.93 43.92 -20.70
CA VAL A 137 1.14 45.15 -20.65
C VAL A 137 1.88 46.26 -19.90
N ARG A 138 2.54 45.94 -18.78
CA ARG A 138 3.39 46.90 -18.05
C ARG A 138 4.54 47.39 -18.90
N ALA A 139 5.26 46.49 -19.57
CA ALA A 139 6.35 46.85 -20.46
C ALA A 139 5.87 47.77 -21.60
N GLY A 140 4.65 47.55 -22.12
CA GLY A 140 4.02 48.45 -23.08
C GLY A 140 3.73 49.86 -22.54
N ILE A 141 3.27 49.97 -21.29
CA ILE A 141 3.02 51.26 -20.61
C ILE A 141 4.34 52.01 -20.39
N GLU A 142 5.38 51.31 -19.96
CA GLU A 142 6.72 51.88 -19.76
C GLU A 142 7.37 52.31 -21.08
N ALA A 143 7.22 51.50 -22.14
CA ALA A 143 7.68 51.85 -23.48
C ALA A 143 6.96 53.10 -24.05
N ALA A 144 5.71 53.34 -23.64
CA ALA A 144 4.96 54.55 -23.97
C ALA A 144 5.37 55.77 -23.12
N GLY A 145 6.33 55.62 -22.19
CA GLY A 145 6.86 56.70 -21.34
C GLY A 145 6.07 56.96 -20.06
N TYR A 146 5.07 56.12 -19.75
CA TYR A 146 4.25 56.25 -18.54
C TYR A 146 4.71 55.29 -17.44
N ARG A 147 4.49 55.65 -16.18
CA ARG A 147 4.70 54.74 -15.04
C ARG A 147 3.40 54.07 -14.65
N CYS A 148 3.43 52.75 -14.50
CA CYS A 148 2.28 51.98 -14.03
C CYS A 148 2.04 52.26 -12.54
N SER A 149 0.88 52.83 -12.19
CA SER A 149 0.52 53.16 -10.80
C SER A 149 0.05 51.96 -9.98
N ILE A 150 -0.34 50.87 -10.65
CA ILE A 150 -0.79 49.63 -10.02
C ILE A 150 0.45 48.83 -9.60
N PRO A 151 0.56 48.37 -8.34
CA PRO A 151 1.68 47.54 -7.91
C PRO A 151 1.71 46.21 -8.68
N ALA A 152 2.90 45.70 -9.00
CA ALA A 152 3.07 44.40 -9.62
C ALA A 152 2.73 43.27 -8.64
N LEU A 153 2.14 42.19 -9.14
CA LEU A 153 1.89 41.00 -8.34
C LEU A 153 3.22 40.27 -8.12
N VAL A 154 3.97 40.69 -7.11
CA VAL A 154 5.21 40.03 -6.67
C VAL A 154 4.89 39.15 -5.48
N HIS A 155 4.58 37.89 -5.73
CA HIS A 155 4.44 36.89 -4.67
C HIS A 155 5.70 36.00 -4.66
N PRO A 156 6.46 35.92 -3.55
CA PRO A 156 7.73 35.19 -3.51
C PRO A 156 7.60 33.70 -3.83
N GLY A 157 6.40 33.13 -3.65
CA GLY A 157 6.10 31.74 -4.04
C GLY A 157 5.65 31.55 -5.49
N VAL A 158 5.28 32.60 -6.22
CA VAL A 158 4.73 32.51 -7.59
C VAL A 158 5.73 33.11 -8.56
N ASN A 159 6.83 32.39 -8.78
CA ASN A 159 7.83 32.76 -9.77
C ASN A 159 8.06 31.59 -10.72
N PHE A 160 7.68 31.74 -11.99
CA PHE A 160 7.88 30.70 -13.00
C PHE A 160 9.24 30.79 -13.71
N ASP A 161 10.02 31.83 -13.45
CA ASP A 161 11.37 32.00 -14.00
C ASP A 161 12.44 31.30 -13.14
N ASP A 162 12.11 31.00 -11.88
CA ASP A 162 12.94 30.20 -10.99
C ASP A 162 12.39 28.76 -10.91
N ASP A 163 13.19 27.79 -11.36
CA ASP A 163 12.88 26.37 -11.30
C ASP A 163 12.75 25.85 -9.85
N GLN A 164 13.31 26.59 -8.88
CA GLN A 164 13.27 26.25 -7.46
C GLN A 164 12.08 26.86 -6.71
N SER A 165 11.25 27.66 -7.40
CA SER A 165 10.05 28.20 -6.78
C SER A 165 9.06 27.08 -6.44
N PRO A 166 8.22 27.26 -5.40
CA PRO A 166 7.27 26.23 -5.01
C PRO A 166 6.22 25.96 -6.10
N VAL A 167 5.88 26.96 -6.91
CA VAL A 167 4.92 26.81 -8.02
C VAL A 167 5.57 26.09 -9.21
N SER A 168 6.83 26.37 -9.53
CA SER A 168 7.57 25.66 -10.59
C SER A 168 7.75 24.18 -10.24
N ARG A 169 8.11 23.88 -8.99
CA ARG A 169 8.20 22.49 -8.49
C ARG A 169 6.85 21.79 -8.52
N LEU A 170 5.78 22.46 -8.08
CA LEU A 170 4.43 21.90 -8.14
C LEU A 170 3.99 21.59 -9.57
N LEU A 171 4.29 22.49 -10.52
CA LEU A 171 4.01 22.27 -11.93
C LEU A 171 4.81 21.08 -12.47
N ALA A 172 6.11 20.99 -12.18
CA ALA A 172 6.96 19.89 -12.59
C ALA A 172 6.46 18.54 -12.03
N ASP A 173 6.09 18.50 -10.74
CA ASP A 173 5.53 17.31 -10.10
C ASP A 173 4.18 16.91 -10.71
N ALA A 174 3.30 17.89 -10.99
CA ALA A 174 2.01 17.62 -11.60
C ALA A 174 2.16 17.10 -13.04
N LEU A 175 3.07 17.68 -13.83
CA LEU A 175 3.40 17.21 -15.17
C LEU A 175 4.00 15.80 -15.16
N LEU A 176 4.93 15.52 -14.23
CA LEU A 176 5.50 14.19 -14.05
C LEU A 176 4.41 13.17 -13.72
N ARG A 177 3.45 13.52 -12.85
CA ARG A 177 2.34 12.62 -12.52
C ARG A 177 1.45 12.33 -13.72
N VAL A 178 1.12 13.33 -14.53
CA VAL A 178 0.36 13.14 -15.78
C VAL A 178 1.12 12.24 -16.76
N ALA A 179 2.42 12.50 -16.96
CA ALA A 179 3.26 11.69 -17.84
C ALA A 179 3.37 10.24 -17.37
N THR A 180 3.51 10.01 -16.06
CA THR A 180 3.54 8.63 -15.52
C THR A 180 2.21 7.92 -15.65
N ALA A 181 1.08 8.63 -15.49
CA ALA A 181 -0.24 8.03 -15.69
C ALA A 181 -0.47 7.62 -17.16
N GLU A 182 0.01 8.43 -18.12
CA GLU A 182 -0.01 8.07 -19.54
C GLU A 182 0.84 6.83 -19.82
N LEU A 183 2.04 6.75 -19.22
CA LEU A 183 2.92 5.59 -19.34
C LEU A 183 2.30 4.32 -18.74
N GLU A 184 1.64 4.40 -17.58
CA GLU A 184 0.95 3.25 -16.97
C GLU A 184 -0.16 2.67 -17.86
N SER A 185 -0.84 3.54 -18.63
CA SER A 185 -1.91 3.14 -19.55
C SER A 185 -1.43 2.75 -20.96
N GLY A 186 -0.15 2.99 -21.27
CA GLY A 186 0.42 2.84 -22.61
C GLY A 186 1.01 1.46 -22.90
N PRO A 187 1.33 1.19 -24.18
CA PRO A 187 2.12 0.01 -24.58
C PRO A 187 3.57 0.12 -24.07
N ASP A 188 4.39 -0.89 -24.36
CA ASP A 188 5.83 -0.86 -24.05
C ASP A 188 6.50 0.40 -24.61
N VAL A 189 7.34 1.03 -23.77
CA VAL A 189 7.99 2.31 -24.09
C VAL A 189 9.50 2.14 -24.02
N ASN A 190 10.20 2.81 -24.95
CA ASN A 190 11.65 2.92 -24.91
C ASN A 190 12.07 3.95 -23.84
N VAL A 191 12.86 3.49 -22.89
CA VAL A 191 13.33 4.32 -21.78
C VAL A 191 14.84 4.23 -21.70
N ARG A 192 15.48 5.36 -21.40
CA ARG A 192 16.92 5.43 -21.15
C ARG A 192 17.18 5.25 -19.67
N LEU A 193 18.07 4.34 -19.33
CA LEU A 193 18.51 4.13 -17.96
C LEU A 193 19.40 5.29 -17.50
N LEU A 194 19.08 5.90 -16.36
CA LEU A 194 19.93 6.89 -15.69
C LEU A 194 20.80 6.24 -14.61
N VAL A 195 20.37 5.09 -14.10
CA VAL A 195 21.05 4.32 -13.05
C VAL A 195 21.30 2.90 -13.57
N ASP A 196 22.42 2.31 -13.15
CA ASP A 196 22.72 0.91 -13.45
C ASP A 196 21.66 0.00 -12.78
N SER A 197 21.13 -0.96 -13.51
CA SER A 197 20.21 -1.96 -13.00
C SER A 197 20.70 -3.35 -13.36
N ALA A 198 20.79 -4.22 -12.36
CA ALA A 198 21.24 -5.60 -12.54
C ALA A 198 20.37 -6.39 -13.53
N GLU A 199 19.10 -6.03 -13.67
CA GLU A 199 18.13 -6.73 -14.50
C GLU A 199 17.93 -6.08 -15.89
N LEU A 200 18.15 -4.76 -16.01
CA LEU A 200 17.80 -3.99 -17.22
C LEU A 200 19.00 -3.54 -18.05
N GLY A 201 20.19 -3.36 -17.44
CA GLY A 201 21.39 -2.90 -18.14
C GLY A 201 22.11 -1.75 -17.45
N SER A 202 23.02 -1.11 -18.18
CA SER A 202 23.87 -0.04 -17.64
C SER A 202 23.30 1.35 -17.92
N CYS A 203 23.74 2.33 -17.13
CA CYS A 203 23.43 3.74 -17.29
C CYS A 203 23.74 4.20 -18.73
N GLY A 204 22.72 4.79 -19.38
CA GLY A 204 22.74 5.25 -20.75
C GLY A 204 22.11 4.29 -21.77
N ASP A 205 21.87 3.03 -21.41
CA ASP A 205 21.24 2.07 -22.31
C ASP A 205 19.75 2.41 -22.53
N VAL A 206 19.27 2.22 -23.77
CA VAL A 206 17.86 2.40 -24.14
C VAL A 206 17.20 1.02 -24.20
N VAL A 207 16.23 0.79 -23.33
CA VAL A 207 15.56 -0.51 -23.12
C VAL A 207 14.05 -0.35 -23.32
N SER A 208 13.42 -1.34 -23.95
CA SER A 208 11.95 -1.42 -24.05
C SER A 208 11.41 -2.04 -22.78
N VAL A 209 10.58 -1.30 -22.06
CA VAL A 209 10.03 -1.71 -20.76
C VAL A 209 8.51 -1.58 -20.79
N PRO A 210 7.75 -2.50 -20.16
CA PRO A 210 6.31 -2.36 -20.02
C PRO A 210 5.94 -1.02 -19.39
N GLY A 211 4.87 -0.39 -19.88
CA GLY A 211 4.44 0.95 -19.47
C GLY A 211 4.32 1.15 -17.96
N ALA A 212 3.77 0.15 -17.24
CA ALA A 212 3.66 0.18 -15.78
C ALA A 212 5.03 0.18 -15.07
N THR A 213 5.96 -0.67 -15.51
CA THR A 213 7.32 -0.74 -14.96
C THR A 213 8.11 0.52 -15.33
N ALA A 214 7.95 1.03 -16.55
CA ALA A 214 8.54 2.28 -17.00
C ALA A 214 8.06 3.47 -16.14
N ALA A 215 6.75 3.59 -15.90
CA ALA A 215 6.20 4.64 -15.06
C ALA A 215 6.73 4.59 -13.62
N HIS A 216 6.87 3.39 -13.03
CA HIS A 216 7.45 3.23 -11.71
C HIS A 216 8.90 3.70 -11.67
N LEU A 217 9.72 3.30 -12.64
CA LEU A 217 11.12 3.70 -12.72
C LEU A 217 11.29 5.20 -12.99
N VAL A 218 10.40 5.80 -13.77
CA VAL A 218 10.37 7.26 -14.00
C VAL A 218 10.06 8.01 -12.71
N ARG A 219 9.10 7.52 -11.89
CA ARG A 219 8.79 8.13 -10.59
C ARG A 219 9.97 8.09 -9.61
N LEU A 220 10.80 7.05 -9.70
CA LEU A 220 12.03 6.92 -8.90
C LEU A 220 13.20 7.75 -9.46
N GLY A 221 13.05 8.38 -10.63
CA GLY A 221 14.12 9.11 -11.30
C GLY A 221 15.24 8.20 -11.82
N HIS A 222 14.98 6.91 -12.02
CA HIS A 222 15.98 5.95 -12.48
C HIS A 222 16.09 5.88 -13.99
N VAL A 223 15.09 6.40 -14.71
CA VAL A 223 14.99 6.29 -16.16
C VAL A 223 14.30 7.52 -16.76
N GLU A 224 14.63 7.85 -18.00
CA GLU A 224 14.04 8.95 -18.78
C GLU A 224 13.40 8.44 -20.07
N ARG A 225 12.20 8.93 -20.41
CA ARG A 225 11.52 8.55 -21.66
C ARG A 225 12.33 9.03 -22.86
N THR A 226 12.55 8.16 -23.83
CA THR A 226 13.25 8.53 -25.07
C THR A 226 12.52 8.06 -26.32
N THR A 227 12.69 8.80 -27.41
CA THR A 227 12.26 8.41 -28.76
C THR A 227 13.36 7.67 -29.53
N ALA A 228 14.50 7.39 -28.87
CA ALA A 228 15.63 6.71 -29.46
C ALA A 228 15.29 5.24 -29.78
N LYS A 229 15.89 4.72 -30.86
CA LYS A 229 15.74 3.31 -31.24
C LYS A 229 16.48 2.40 -30.25
N LEU A 230 15.97 1.18 -30.08
CA LEU A 230 16.60 0.15 -29.27
C LEU A 230 18.02 -0.11 -29.75
N GLY A 231 18.98 0.03 -28.82
CA GLY A 231 20.39 -0.15 -29.09
C GLY A 231 21.27 0.67 -28.16
N ARG A 232 22.50 0.19 -27.93
CA ARG A 232 23.57 0.93 -27.27
C ARG A 232 23.95 2.14 -28.12
N VAL A 233 23.42 3.32 -27.80
CA VAL A 233 23.85 4.60 -28.36
C VAL A 233 24.76 5.27 -27.32
N PRO A 234 25.87 5.93 -27.72
CA PRO A 234 27.11 5.88 -26.95
C PRO A 234 27.03 6.61 -25.62
N ARG A 235 27.78 6.07 -24.66
CA ARG A 235 27.99 6.58 -23.31
C ARG A 235 28.26 8.09 -23.34
N LEU A 236 27.30 8.90 -22.90
CA LEU A 236 27.55 10.28 -22.47
C LEU A 236 28.26 10.23 -21.11
N ARG A 237 29.52 9.80 -21.11
CA ARG A 237 30.36 9.78 -19.90
C ARG A 237 31.80 10.20 -20.20
N GLU A 238 32.00 11.27 -20.98
CA GLU A 238 33.33 11.91 -21.07
C GLU A 238 33.35 13.45 -21.07
N SER A 239 32.23 14.19 -21.15
CA SER A 239 32.33 15.66 -21.29
C SER A 239 32.20 16.50 -20.01
N ILE A 240 31.98 15.93 -18.82
CA ILE A 240 32.02 16.71 -17.56
C ILE A 240 33.41 16.65 -16.89
N ALA A 241 34.30 15.73 -17.29
CA ALA A 241 35.67 15.68 -16.77
C ALA A 241 36.65 16.62 -17.49
N ALA A 242 36.28 17.21 -18.64
CA ALA A 242 37.16 18.04 -19.45
C ALA A 242 36.99 19.57 -19.26
N LEU A 243 36.09 20.02 -18.37
CA LEU A 243 35.88 21.47 -18.12
C LEU A 243 36.37 21.96 -16.74
N VAL A 244 37.08 21.11 -15.99
CA VAL A 244 37.63 21.47 -14.65
C VAL A 244 39.16 21.32 -14.58
N LEU A 245 39.82 20.81 -15.63
CA LEU A 245 41.27 20.79 -15.74
C LEU A 245 41.69 21.10 -17.19
N GLY A 246 41.66 22.39 -17.52
CA GLY A 246 42.13 22.99 -18.77
C GLY A 246 42.08 24.51 -18.67
#